data_AF-A0A2N2SKJ6-F1
#
_entry.id   AF-A0A2N2SKJ6-F1
#
_cell.length_a   1.000
_cell.length_b   1.000
_cell.length_c   1.000
_cell.angle_alpha   90.00
_cell.angle_beta   90.00
_cell.angle_gamma   90.00
#
_symmetry.space_group_name_H-M   'P 1'
#
loop_
_entity.id
_entity.type
_entity.pdbx_description
1 polymer ?
#
loop_
_entity_poly.entity_id
_entity_poly.type
_entity_poly.pdbx_seq_one_letter_code
_entity_poly.pdbx_strand_id
1 'polypeptide(L)'
;MSEPERSSDSLDAVLTWLAGEPGDDPVSDLALLRSHLVAAGDDTLSISQREELLDLFRLRALDISGRFRPCLLTATLPLPRDLHVPAATLIDSLLVIAEHYRVVLADLQRRWLRSRRQELVVLSGHALGLVGEACMIGAMAGAAAPFGLWQRAHVLWLASGLREQMNE
;
A
#
# COMPACT_ATOMS: atom_id res chain seq x y z
N MET A 1 -15.85 -24.08 17.82
CA MET A 1 -16.22 -22.64 17.87
C MET A 1 -15.12 -21.88 18.64
N SER A 2 -13.93 -21.69 18.07
CA SER A 2 -12.80 -21.00 18.72
C SER A 2 -11.99 -20.12 17.74
N GLU A 3 -12.60 -19.74 16.62
CA GLU A 3 -11.95 -18.93 15.58
C GLU A 3 -12.01 -17.40 15.77
N PRO A 4 -12.99 -16.77 16.44
CA PRO A 4 -13.05 -15.30 16.48
C PRO A 4 -12.00 -14.67 17.40
N GLU A 5 -11.62 -15.32 18.50
CA GLU A 5 -10.61 -14.78 19.44
C GLU A 5 -9.21 -14.68 18.80
N ARG A 6 -8.84 -15.66 17.96
CA ARG A 6 -7.51 -15.69 17.31
C ARG A 6 -7.34 -14.62 16.22
N SER A 7 -8.41 -14.25 15.53
CA SER A 7 -8.38 -13.16 14.53
C SER A 7 -8.27 -11.80 15.23
N SER A 8 -9.01 -11.59 16.32
CA SER A 8 -8.91 -10.37 17.13
C SER A 8 -7.50 -10.15 17.69
N ASP A 9 -6.90 -11.18 18.30
CA ASP A 9 -5.54 -11.11 18.85
C ASP A 9 -4.50 -10.78 17.77
N SER A 10 -4.70 -11.28 16.55
CA SER A 10 -3.82 -10.99 15.41
C SER A 10 -3.95 -9.55 14.91
N LEU A 11 -5.16 -9.00 14.87
CA LEU A 11 -5.39 -7.62 14.46
C LEU A 11 -4.83 -6.63 15.48
N ASP A 12 -5.03 -6.90 16.77
CA ASP A 12 -4.51 -6.05 17.86
C ASP A 12 -2.98 -6.00 17.84
N ALA A 13 -2.31 -7.11 17.54
CA ALA A 13 -0.86 -7.14 17.35
C ALA A 13 -0.40 -6.27 16.17
N VAL A 14 -1.12 -6.32 15.04
CA VAL A 14 -0.84 -5.50 13.85
C VAL A 14 -1.01 -4.01 14.18
N LEU A 15 -2.10 -3.63 14.84
CA LEU A 15 -2.38 -2.24 15.22
C LEU A 15 -1.35 -1.72 16.22
N THR A 16 -0.95 -2.56 17.19
CA THR A 16 0.10 -2.22 18.16
C THR A 16 1.42 -1.95 17.46
N TRP A 17 1.82 -2.79 16.50
CA TRP A 17 3.03 -2.58 15.72
C TRP A 17 2.95 -1.31 14.84
N LEU A 18 1.82 -1.09 14.17
CA LEU A 18 1.61 0.10 13.32
C LEU A 18 1.66 1.41 14.12
N ALA A 19 1.20 1.39 15.37
CA ALA A 19 1.24 2.53 16.30
C ALA A 19 2.62 2.73 16.95
N GLY A 20 3.49 1.72 16.95
CA GLY A 20 4.84 1.79 17.50
C GLY A 20 5.80 2.62 16.64
N GLU A 21 6.96 2.99 17.19
CA GLU A 21 8.00 3.68 16.42
C GLU A 21 8.59 2.75 15.34
N PRO A 22 8.89 3.25 14.12
CA PRO A 22 9.63 2.48 13.12
C PRO A 22 10.99 2.05 13.62
N GLY A 23 11.32 0.77 13.43
CA GLY A 23 12.65 0.26 13.74
C GLY A 23 13.70 0.86 12.82
N ASP A 24 14.95 1.00 13.29
CA ASP A 24 16.02 1.65 12.53
C ASP A 24 16.31 1.00 11.18
N ASP A 25 16.28 -0.33 11.11
CA ASP A 25 16.52 -1.09 9.88
C ASP A 25 15.25 -1.19 9.01
N PRO A 26 15.22 -0.53 7.82
CA PRO A 26 14.06 -0.59 6.93
C PRO A 26 13.80 -1.99 6.35
N VAL A 27 14.81 -2.86 6.27
CA VAL A 27 14.63 -4.23 5.73
C VAL A 27 13.88 -5.12 6.73
N SER A 28 14.24 -5.03 8.01
CA SER A 28 13.51 -5.72 9.09
C SER A 28 12.07 -5.21 9.19
N ASP A 29 11.86 -3.90 9.11
CA ASP A 29 10.52 -3.31 9.19
C ASP A 29 9.65 -3.68 7.97
N LEU A 30 10.26 -3.79 6.78
CA LEU A 30 9.60 -4.30 5.57
C LEU A 30 9.17 -5.77 5.71
N ALA A 31 9.98 -6.60 6.36
CA ALA A 31 9.63 -8.00 6.59
C ALA A 31 8.38 -8.11 7.48
N LEU A 32 8.30 -7.29 8.53
CA LEU A 32 7.13 -7.20 9.41
C LEU A 32 5.91 -6.66 8.64
N LEU A 33 6.06 -5.57 7.89
CA LEU A 33 5.01 -5.02 7.04
C LEU A 33 4.40 -6.11 6.16
N ARG A 34 5.22 -6.84 5.42
CA ARG A 34 4.76 -7.90 4.52
C ARG A 34 4.01 -9.00 5.26
N SER A 35 4.46 -9.39 6.44
CA SER A 35 3.79 -10.42 7.24
C SER A 35 2.41 -9.97 7.73
N HIS A 36 2.26 -8.68 8.04
CA HIS A 36 1.05 -8.10 8.57
C HIS A 36 0.01 -7.73 7.49
N LEU A 37 0.42 -7.55 6.23
CA LEU A 37 -0.50 -7.20 5.14
C LEU A 37 -1.64 -8.21 4.93
N VAL A 38 -1.48 -9.45 5.36
CA VAL A 38 -2.57 -10.46 5.32
C VAL A 38 -3.80 -9.98 6.09
N ALA A 39 -3.63 -9.21 7.16
CA ALA A 39 -4.74 -8.68 7.96
C ALA A 39 -5.63 -7.69 7.18
N ALA A 40 -5.10 -7.01 6.16
CA ALA A 40 -5.91 -6.14 5.29
C ALA A 40 -6.91 -6.92 4.41
N GLY A 41 -6.73 -8.24 4.29
CA GLY A 41 -7.63 -9.15 3.60
C GLY A 41 -8.69 -9.79 4.50
N ASP A 42 -8.74 -9.49 5.80
CA ASP A 42 -9.71 -10.10 6.71
C ASP A 42 -11.15 -9.62 6.39
N ASP A 43 -11.99 -10.54 5.95
CA ASP A 43 -13.39 -10.31 5.55
C ASP A 43 -14.31 -9.97 6.73
N THR A 44 -13.84 -10.11 7.97
CA THR A 44 -14.58 -9.70 9.16
C THR A 44 -14.52 -8.19 9.42
N LEU A 45 -13.57 -7.49 8.79
CA LEU A 45 -13.42 -6.04 8.92
C LEU A 45 -14.55 -5.29 8.21
N SER A 46 -15.13 -4.30 8.89
CA SER A 46 -15.96 -3.32 8.21
C SER A 46 -15.14 -2.47 7.23
N ILE A 47 -15.79 -1.86 6.24
CA ILE A 47 -15.13 -0.99 5.25
C ILE A 47 -14.31 0.11 5.95
N SER A 48 -14.88 0.78 6.96
CA SER A 48 -14.19 1.86 7.68
C SER A 48 -12.97 1.36 8.46
N GLN A 49 -13.06 0.21 9.12
CA GLN A 49 -11.89 -0.40 9.79
C GLN A 49 -10.79 -0.77 8.79
N ARG A 50 -11.19 -1.28 7.62
CA ARG A 50 -10.25 -1.62 6.54
C ARG A 50 -9.57 -0.37 5.98
N GLU A 51 -10.31 0.73 5.78
CA GLU A 51 -9.75 2.03 5.37
C GLU A 51 -8.71 2.54 6.37
N GLU A 52 -9.06 2.59 7.66
CA GLU A 52 -8.14 3.03 8.73
C GLU A 52 -6.88 2.17 8.77
N LEU A 53 -7.03 0.84 8.70
CA LEU A 53 -5.90 -0.08 8.67
C LEU A 53 -5.01 0.13 7.44
N LEU A 54 -5.60 0.37 6.26
CA LEU A 54 -4.85 0.66 5.04
C LEU A 54 -4.09 1.98 5.11
N ASP A 55 -4.66 3.00 5.74
CA ASP A 55 -3.96 4.27 5.96
C ASP A 55 -2.74 4.10 6.88
N LEU A 56 -2.86 3.31 7.94
CA LEU A 56 -1.72 2.97 8.78
C LEU A 56 -0.64 2.20 8.02
N PHE A 57 -1.01 1.18 7.23
CA PHE A 57 -0.08 0.46 6.37
C PHE A 57 0.59 1.36 5.33
N ARG A 58 -0.17 2.27 4.71
CA ARG A 58 0.35 3.24 3.74
C ARG A 58 1.39 4.14 4.39
N LEU A 59 1.10 4.71 5.56
CA LEU A 59 2.05 5.57 6.28
C LEU A 59 3.34 4.81 6.60
N ARG A 60 3.23 3.57 7.11
CA ARG A 60 4.38 2.73 7.40
C ARG A 60 5.19 2.37 6.15
N ALA A 61 4.54 2.02 5.05
CA ALA A 61 5.22 1.66 3.81
C ALA A 61 5.96 2.87 3.19
N LEU A 62 5.37 4.06 3.28
CA LEU A 62 6.02 5.30 2.83
C LEU A 62 7.20 5.70 3.72
N ASP A 63 7.11 5.50 5.03
CA ASP A 63 8.23 5.68 5.95
C ASP A 63 9.40 4.74 5.61
N ILE A 64 9.13 3.44 5.46
CA ILE A 64 10.12 2.43 5.02
C ILE A 64 10.74 2.86 3.69
N SER A 65 9.92 3.31 2.73
CA SER A 65 10.41 3.80 1.44
C SER A 65 11.34 5.01 1.61
N GLY A 66 10.98 5.96 2.46
CA GLY A 66 11.80 7.13 2.78
C GLY A 66 13.18 6.78 3.34
N ARG A 67 13.24 5.80 4.25
CA ARG A 67 14.49 5.31 4.85
C ARG A 67 15.30 4.42 3.92
N PHE A 68 14.65 3.69 3.01
CA PHE A 68 15.31 2.79 2.06
C PHE A 68 15.89 3.53 0.85
N ARG A 69 15.31 4.67 0.45
CA ARG A 69 15.77 5.51 -0.67
C ARG A 69 17.26 5.89 -0.61
N PRO A 70 17.81 6.40 0.52
CA PRO A 70 19.25 6.68 0.63
C PRO A 70 20.14 5.47 0.35
N CYS A 71 19.73 4.26 0.74
CA CYS A 71 20.48 3.03 0.48
C CYS A 71 20.56 2.74 -1.02
N LEU A 72 19.49 3.01 -1.77
CA LEU A 72 19.46 2.82 -3.23
C LEU A 72 20.26 3.89 -3.97
N LEU A 73 20.13 5.16 -3.55
CA LEU A 73 20.79 6.30 -4.22
C LEU A 73 22.32 6.33 -4.02
N THR A 74 22.82 5.72 -2.95
CA THR A 74 24.27 5.65 -2.67
C THR A 74 24.92 4.38 -3.21
N ALA A 75 24.12 3.39 -3.62
CA ALA A 75 24.62 2.16 -4.22
C ALA A 75 25.06 2.38 -5.67
N THR A 76 26.03 1.58 -6.12
CA THR A 76 26.39 1.52 -7.53
C THR A 76 25.56 0.44 -8.22
N LEU A 77 25.20 0.67 -9.49
CA LEU A 77 24.50 -0.32 -10.30
C LEU A 77 25.52 -1.24 -10.99
N PRO A 78 25.23 -2.55 -11.14
CA PRO A 78 24.02 -3.25 -10.66
C PRO A 78 24.00 -3.37 -9.13
N LEU A 79 22.79 -3.31 -8.55
CA LEU A 79 22.64 -3.42 -7.10
C LEU A 79 23.12 -4.78 -6.56
N PRO A 80 23.73 -4.80 -5.37
CA PRO A 80 24.00 -6.05 -4.68
C PRO A 80 22.69 -6.71 -4.22
N ARG A 81 22.71 -8.04 -4.06
CA ARG A 81 21.49 -8.85 -3.83
C ARG A 81 20.73 -8.45 -2.57
N ASP A 82 21.46 -8.05 -1.53
CA ASP A 82 20.97 -7.56 -0.25
C ASP A 82 20.21 -6.22 -0.34
N LEU A 83 20.40 -5.43 -1.40
CA LEU A 83 19.58 -4.26 -1.71
C LEU A 83 18.50 -4.55 -2.76
N HIS A 84 18.82 -5.36 -3.77
CA HIS A 84 17.89 -5.68 -4.84
C HIS A 84 16.67 -6.46 -4.35
N VAL A 85 16.86 -7.47 -3.48
CA VAL A 85 15.75 -8.30 -2.97
C VAL A 85 14.78 -7.49 -2.09
N PRO A 86 15.24 -6.68 -1.12
CA PRO A 86 14.35 -5.80 -0.37
C PRO A 86 13.69 -4.73 -1.24
N ALA A 87 14.38 -4.18 -2.26
CA ALA A 87 13.76 -3.23 -3.20
C ALA A 87 12.56 -3.85 -3.94
N ALA A 88 12.73 -5.06 -4.49
CA ALA A 88 11.65 -5.80 -5.13
C ALA A 88 10.51 -6.11 -4.14
N THR A 89 10.85 -6.50 -2.91
CA THR A 89 9.86 -6.77 -1.86
C THR A 89 9.07 -5.52 -1.49
N LEU A 90 9.72 -4.36 -1.39
CA LEU A 90 9.06 -3.08 -1.10
C LEU A 90 8.11 -2.68 -2.22
N ILE A 91 8.54 -2.81 -3.48
CA ILE A 91 7.70 -2.58 -4.65
C ILE A 91 6.44 -3.44 -4.59
N ASP A 92 6.58 -4.75 -4.32
CA ASP A 92 5.45 -5.66 -4.21
C ASP A 92 4.51 -5.28 -3.06
N SER A 93 5.04 -4.95 -1.88
CA SER A 93 4.25 -4.52 -0.73
C SER A 93 3.46 -3.24 -1.01
N LEU A 94 4.06 -2.24 -1.66
CA LEU A 94 3.39 -1.01 -2.07
C LEU A 94 2.22 -1.30 -3.02
N LEU A 95 2.44 -2.18 -4.00
CA LEU A 95 1.41 -2.58 -4.96
C LEU A 95 0.29 -3.42 -4.34
N VAL A 96 0.59 -4.27 -3.35
CA VAL A 96 -0.41 -5.01 -2.58
C VAL A 96 -1.32 -4.06 -1.80
N ILE A 97 -0.75 -3.06 -1.10
CA ILE A 97 -1.55 -2.07 -0.37
C ILE A 97 -2.44 -1.29 -1.35
N ALA A 98 -1.89 -0.85 -2.49
CA ALA A 98 -2.66 -0.16 -3.53
C ALA A 98 -3.82 -1.02 -4.07
N GLU A 99 -3.63 -2.34 -4.18
CA GLU A 99 -4.69 -3.28 -4.59
C GLU A 99 -5.78 -3.40 -3.53
N HIS A 100 -5.45 -3.41 -2.23
CA HIS A 100 -6.47 -3.38 -1.18
C HIS A 100 -7.30 -2.10 -1.21
N TYR A 101 -6.68 -0.93 -1.45
CA TYR A 101 -7.45 0.29 -1.70
C TYR A 101 -8.36 0.16 -2.92
N ARG A 102 -7.90 -0.48 -4.00
CA ARG A 102 -8.73 -0.71 -5.21
C ARG A 102 -9.98 -1.53 -4.88
N VAL A 103 -9.86 -2.54 -4.01
CA VAL A 103 -11.01 -3.34 -3.56
C VAL A 103 -11.99 -2.48 -2.76
N VAL A 104 -11.51 -1.70 -1.79
CA VAL A 104 -12.34 -0.78 -1.00
C VAL A 104 -13.07 0.23 -1.90
N LEU A 105 -12.35 0.84 -2.86
CA LEU A 105 -12.93 1.77 -3.83
C LEU A 105 -14.06 1.11 -4.64
N ALA A 106 -13.87 -0.12 -5.09
CA ALA A 106 -14.89 -0.85 -5.85
C ALA A 106 -16.15 -1.11 -5.00
N ASP A 107 -16.00 -1.42 -3.71
CA ASP A 107 -17.12 -1.64 -2.80
C ASP A 107 -17.89 -0.35 -2.49
N LEU A 108 -17.17 0.77 -2.29
CA LEU A 108 -17.77 2.09 -2.10
C LEU A 108 -18.54 2.54 -3.35
N GLN A 109 -17.98 2.34 -4.54
CA GLN A 109 -18.63 2.67 -5.81
C GLN A 109 -19.93 1.89 -6.02
N ARG A 110 -19.97 0.59 -5.70
CA ARG A 110 -21.19 -0.22 -5.81
C ARG A 110 -22.34 0.28 -4.95
N ARG A 111 -22.02 0.91 -3.81
CA ARG A 111 -23.02 1.46 -2.88
C ARG A 111 -23.57 2.82 -3.33
N TRP A 112 -23.05 3.39 -4.43
CA TRP A 112 -23.54 4.56 -5.17
C TRP A 112 -23.93 5.76 -4.31
N LEU A 113 -23.12 6.06 -3.30
CA LEU A 113 -23.32 7.21 -2.43
C LEU A 113 -22.67 8.44 -3.09
N ARG A 114 -23.44 9.24 -3.85
CA ARG A 114 -22.98 10.52 -4.42
C ARG A 114 -22.30 11.42 -3.38
N SER A 115 -22.67 11.29 -2.10
CA SER A 115 -22.08 11.98 -0.95
C SER A 115 -20.62 11.61 -0.64
N ARG A 116 -20.09 10.51 -1.20
CA ARG A 116 -18.72 10.02 -0.98
C ARG A 116 -17.74 10.30 -2.12
N ARG A 117 -18.09 11.17 -3.09
CA ARG A 117 -17.19 11.47 -4.22
C ARG A 117 -15.81 11.97 -3.78
N GLN A 118 -15.77 12.85 -2.78
CA GLN A 118 -14.51 13.37 -2.25
C GLN A 118 -13.67 12.27 -1.59
N GLU A 119 -14.31 11.34 -0.89
CA GLU A 119 -13.67 10.19 -0.25
C GLU A 119 -13.03 9.26 -1.30
N LEU A 120 -13.74 8.98 -2.41
CA LEU A 120 -13.18 8.21 -3.52
C LEU A 120 -11.94 8.88 -4.13
N VAL A 121 -11.95 10.21 -4.30
CA VAL A 121 -10.79 10.95 -4.80
C VAL A 121 -9.60 10.83 -3.86
N VAL A 122 -9.81 10.97 -2.54
CA VAL A 122 -8.75 10.87 -1.53
C VAL A 122 -8.16 9.46 -1.51
N LEU A 123 -8.99 8.42 -1.43
CA LEU A 123 -8.56 7.02 -1.41
C LEU A 123 -7.84 6.63 -2.71
N SER A 124 -8.35 7.04 -3.87
CA SER A 124 -7.66 6.88 -5.15
C SER A 124 -6.30 7.60 -5.16
N GLY A 125 -6.22 8.80 -4.59
CA GLY A 125 -4.97 9.55 -4.47
C GLY A 125 -3.94 8.83 -3.60
N HIS A 126 -4.36 8.27 -2.48
CA HIS A 126 -3.52 7.44 -1.61
C HIS A 126 -2.97 6.21 -2.33
N ALA A 127 -3.84 5.47 -3.01
CA ALA A 127 -3.44 4.29 -3.79
C ALA A 127 -2.51 4.64 -4.96
N LEU A 128 -2.79 5.74 -5.68
CA LEU A 128 -1.92 6.23 -6.76
C LEU A 128 -0.55 6.66 -6.23
N GLY A 129 -0.50 7.27 -5.05
CA GLY A 129 0.76 7.62 -4.38
C GLY A 129 1.64 6.40 -4.14
N LEU A 130 1.06 5.27 -3.69
CA LEU A 130 1.77 4.00 -3.52
C LEU A 130 2.28 3.41 -4.84
N VAL A 131 1.47 3.48 -5.91
CA VAL A 131 1.90 3.05 -7.25
C VAL A 131 3.04 3.93 -7.77
N GLY A 132 2.97 5.23 -7.55
CA GLY A 132 4.04 6.18 -7.87
C GLY A 132 5.33 5.87 -7.09
N GLU A 133 5.21 5.59 -5.79
CA GLU A 133 6.35 5.20 -4.96
C GLU A 133 7.00 3.91 -5.47
N ALA A 134 6.20 2.89 -5.80
CA ALA A 134 6.69 1.64 -6.37
C ALA A 134 7.45 1.86 -7.69
N CYS A 135 6.96 2.76 -8.55
CA CYS A 135 7.65 3.15 -9.77
C CYS A 135 8.99 3.85 -9.48
N MET A 136 9.04 4.74 -8.49
CA MET A 136 10.25 5.46 -8.09
C MET A 136 11.31 4.51 -7.52
N ILE A 137 10.93 3.62 -6.60
CA ILE A 137 11.84 2.60 -6.04
C ILE A 137 12.36 1.69 -7.14
N GLY A 138 11.50 1.25 -8.07
CA GLY A 138 11.91 0.45 -9.23
C GLY A 138 12.96 1.16 -10.10
N ALA A 139 12.75 2.45 -10.39
CA ALA A 139 13.70 3.25 -11.15
C ALA A 139 15.05 3.40 -10.43
N MET A 140 15.05 3.66 -9.12
CA MET A 140 16.26 3.72 -8.30
C MET A 140 17.00 2.38 -8.25
N ALA A 141 16.25 1.27 -8.25
CA ALA A 141 16.82 -0.07 -8.25
C ALA A 141 17.35 -0.54 -9.62
N GLY A 142 17.21 0.28 -10.68
CA GLY A 142 17.53 -0.11 -12.04
C GLY A 142 16.62 -1.22 -12.60
N ALA A 143 15.42 -1.35 -12.03
CA ALA A 143 14.45 -2.36 -12.42
C ALA A 143 13.46 -1.81 -13.47
N ALA A 144 12.96 -2.70 -14.33
CA ALA A 144 11.83 -2.39 -15.19
C ALA A 144 10.57 -2.14 -14.35
N ALA A 145 9.63 -1.35 -14.88
CA ALA A 145 8.35 -1.16 -14.22
C ALA A 145 7.64 -2.52 -14.01
N PRO A 146 7.11 -2.80 -12.80
CA PRO A 146 6.36 -4.01 -12.53
C PRO A 146 5.24 -4.26 -13.53
N PHE A 147 5.00 -5.52 -13.86
CA PHE A 147 3.93 -5.90 -14.78
C PHE A 147 2.58 -5.35 -14.31
N GLY A 148 1.86 -4.68 -15.21
CA GLY A 148 0.55 -4.11 -14.92
C GLY A 148 0.58 -2.84 -14.06
N LEU A 149 1.74 -2.23 -13.77
CA LEU A 149 1.82 -1.00 -12.97
C LEU A 149 0.94 0.12 -13.54
N TRP A 150 1.07 0.39 -14.84
CA TRP A 150 0.28 1.43 -15.51
C TRP A 150 -1.21 1.10 -15.58
N GLN A 151 -1.55 -0.18 -15.72
CA GLN A 151 -2.94 -0.63 -15.68
C GLN A 151 -3.56 -0.38 -14.30
N ARG A 152 -2.85 -0.70 -13.22
CA ARG A 152 -3.29 -0.41 -11.85
C ARG A 152 -3.50 1.08 -11.62
N ALA A 153 -2.52 1.90 -12.04
CA ALA A 153 -2.64 3.36 -11.96
C ALA A 153 -3.89 3.87 -12.71
N HIS A 154 -4.11 3.40 -13.94
CA HIS A 154 -5.26 3.82 -14.73
C HIS A 154 -6.59 3.42 -14.10
N VAL A 155 -6.71 2.21 -13.53
CA VAL A 155 -7.92 1.77 -12.84
C VAL A 155 -8.21 2.63 -11.60
N LEU A 156 -7.18 2.96 -10.81
CA LEU A 156 -7.32 3.85 -9.64
C LEU A 156 -7.70 5.28 -10.04
N TRP A 157 -7.15 5.78 -11.15
CA TRP A 157 -7.51 7.07 -11.72
C TRP A 157 -8.96 7.10 -12.21
N LEU A 158 -9.45 6.03 -12.86
CA LEU A 158 -10.87 5.93 -13.20
C LEU A 158 -11.74 5.90 -11.94
N ALA A 159 -11.28 5.23 -10.88
CA ALA A 159 -12.06 5.07 -9.65
C ALA A 159 -12.34 6.39 -8.90
N SER A 160 -11.48 7.40 -9.09
CA SER A 160 -11.67 8.73 -8.48
C SER A 160 -12.80 9.55 -9.12
N GLY A 161 -13.31 9.13 -10.29
CA GLY A 161 -14.30 9.91 -11.05
C GLY A 161 -13.74 11.21 -11.66
N LEU A 162 -12.41 11.35 -11.77
CA LEU A 162 -11.74 12.50 -12.41
C LEU A 162 -12.07 12.63 -13.90
N ARG A 163 -12.34 11.52 -14.60
CA ARG A 163 -12.72 11.52 -16.03
C ARG A 163 -13.99 12.32 -16.30
N GLU A 164 -14.94 12.31 -15.37
CA GLU A 164 -16.21 13.05 -15.52
C GLU A 164 -15.99 14.55 -15.37
N GLN A 165 -14.97 14.99 -14.62
CA GLN A 165 -14.64 16.41 -14.41
C GLN A 165 -13.91 17.05 -15.60
N MET A 166 -13.23 16.25 -16.43
CA MET A 166 -12.50 16.77 -17.61
C MET A 166 -13.41 17.02 -18.82
N ASN A 167 -14.65 16.51 -18.77
CA ASN A 167 -15.65 16.65 -19.84
C ASN A 167 -16.78 17.63 -19.48
N GLU A 168 -16.72 18.27 -18.31
CA GLU A 168 -17.56 19.39 -17.88
C GLU A 168 -16.82 20.72 -18.07
#